data_AF-A0ABD1A1D4-F1
#
_entry.id   AF-A0ABD1A1D4-F1
#
_cell.length_a   1.000
_cell.length_b   1.000
_cell.length_c   1.000
_cell.angle_alpha   90.00
_cell.angle_beta   90.00
_cell.angle_gamma   90.00
#
_symmetry.space_group_name_H-M   'P 1'
#
loop_
_entity.id
_entity.type
_entity.pdbx_description
1 polymer ?
#
loop_
_entity_poly.entity_id
_entity_poly.type
_entity_poly.pdbx_seq_one_letter_code
_entity_poly.pdbx_strand_id
1 'polypeptide(L)'
;MAESSGERKVYLRLVIDEEKKKVVLAEAGTDFVDVLFSFLTLPMGTITRLLEKHEKSQAVTVGCFNNLYRSVMDMAIDNFETEACKKMLLYPRSTRDFQCKKLKLNINPSEGDKYFKCPSFSYCKLCSNFNTSLCRCGNLMKEEIQVSELNVVDKVQDGVFIKGGSTFIITDELEVAAKSTGLVLERLKSLGCADVNKLGERLVGIGFKEVLALLQCVFSSNTPLTDTFLNKQSPQVVTRIYKSPSPCVKIEEEEAEPEKVITLNAIVRKFDKKILFVDCGEDFVELLFSFLATPLESVLEISGNNNISLGCIANFCRSFKHLSVNEGNEVSASKYVLPCFYSFQMQLSGITTLKPPVYYRYYILASINKPQYALTRDSNQLPYYRHEKLVPVTLLDPKSHAYDQSRHGGGFLKKETRFTVSDDLIITPMNSCSTVCLLKKLQINTEDLQVQVISISKAEALNLLRASLVTSSALNEALCHLITKEPKKRPVCETPQLRRSQRKKLNDAESHP
;
A
#
# COMPACT_ATOMS: atom_id res chain seq x y z
N MET A 1 -22.74 3.51 17.32
CA MET A 1 -22.29 4.22 18.52
C MET A 1 -22.65 3.35 19.71
N ALA A 2 -21.65 2.85 20.42
CA ALA A 2 -21.79 2.24 21.73
C ALA A 2 -20.74 2.95 22.61
N GLU A 3 -21.22 3.64 23.64
CA GLU A 3 -20.40 4.36 24.61
C GLU A 3 -19.83 3.40 25.65
N SER A 4 -18.68 3.80 26.21
CA SER A 4 -18.16 3.41 27.53
C SER A 4 -17.61 1.97 27.67
N SER A 5 -16.52 1.67 26.95
CA SER A 5 -15.43 0.89 27.54
C SER A 5 -14.30 1.88 27.82
N GLY A 6 -13.76 1.92 29.04
CA GLY A 6 -12.66 2.83 29.40
C GLY A 6 -11.60 2.86 28.30
N GLU A 7 -11.25 4.05 27.83
CA GLU A 7 -10.35 4.24 26.69
C GLU A 7 -9.07 3.44 26.94
N ARG A 8 -8.88 2.34 26.19
CA ARG A 8 -7.71 1.47 26.34
C ARG A 8 -6.49 2.34 26.09
N LYS A 9 -5.53 2.36 27.03
CA LYS A 9 -4.30 3.13 26.90
C LYS A 9 -3.09 2.22 27.02
N VAL A 10 -2.08 2.56 26.24
CA VAL A 10 -0.71 2.07 26.42
C VAL A 10 0.15 3.23 26.91
N TYR A 11 1.26 2.93 27.56
CA TYR A 11 2.09 3.95 28.17
C TYR A 11 3.48 3.95 27.54
N LEU A 12 4.01 5.15 27.36
CA LEU A 12 5.33 5.43 26.80
C LEU A 12 6.03 6.42 27.73
N ARG A 13 7.26 6.14 28.13
CA ARG A 13 8.09 7.10 28.87
C ARG A 13 8.99 7.82 27.88
N LEU A 14 8.88 9.15 27.81
CA LEU A 14 9.73 9.99 26.98
C LEU A 14 10.88 10.54 27.83
N VAL A 15 12.10 10.46 27.30
CA VAL A 15 13.26 11.20 27.79
C VAL A 15 13.45 12.39 26.85
N ILE A 16 13.39 13.60 27.38
CA ILE A 16 13.27 14.85 26.63
C ILE A 16 14.47 15.74 26.97
N ASP A 17 15.11 16.29 25.96
CA ASP A 17 16.02 17.43 26.12
C ASP A 17 15.15 18.69 26.25
N GLU A 18 15.02 19.21 27.47
CA GLU A 18 14.11 20.33 27.77
C GLU A 18 14.57 21.64 27.12
N GLU A 19 15.89 21.82 26.95
CA GLU A 19 16.47 22.98 26.28
C GLU A 19 16.14 22.96 24.78
N LYS A 20 16.30 21.80 24.13
CA LYS A 20 16.02 21.62 22.70
C LYS A 20 14.56 21.34 22.39
N LYS A 21 13.73 21.07 23.40
CA LYS A 21 12.33 20.61 23.28
C LYS A 21 12.18 19.40 22.34
N LYS A 22 13.13 18.47 22.42
CA LYS A 22 13.19 17.29 21.54
C LYS A 22 13.18 16.01 22.37
N VAL A 23 12.46 14.99 21.89
CA VAL A 23 12.58 13.62 22.41
C VAL A 23 13.96 13.09 22.05
N VAL A 24 14.70 12.66 23.06
CA VAL A 24 16.01 12.01 22.91
C VAL A 24 15.81 10.52 22.62
N LEU A 25 14.96 9.88 23.43
CA LEU A 25 14.50 8.52 23.25
C LEU A 25 13.20 8.31 24.03
N ALA A 26 12.52 7.22 23.74
CA ALA A 26 11.38 6.76 24.49
C ALA A 26 11.60 5.32 24.98
N GLU A 27 11.08 5.01 26.15
CA GLU A 27 11.07 3.66 26.72
C GLU A 27 9.64 3.10 26.70
N ALA A 28 9.50 1.90 26.13
CA ALA A 28 8.23 1.26 25.88
C ALA A 28 8.24 -0.21 26.32
N GLY A 29 7.08 -0.69 26.77
CA GLY A 29 6.84 -2.13 26.93
C GLY A 29 6.34 -2.77 25.63
N THR A 30 6.25 -4.10 25.65
CA THR A 30 5.75 -4.91 24.52
C THR A 30 4.45 -4.37 23.91
N ASP A 31 3.46 -4.00 24.72
CA ASP A 31 2.16 -3.50 24.24
C ASP A 31 2.27 -2.34 23.25
N PHE A 32 3.12 -1.33 23.52
CA PHE A 32 3.25 -0.18 22.63
C PHE A 32 4.07 -0.53 21.38
N VAL A 33 5.11 -1.35 21.53
CA VAL A 33 5.95 -1.77 20.40
C VAL A 33 5.16 -2.65 19.43
N ASP A 34 4.28 -3.52 19.93
CA ASP A 34 3.37 -4.31 19.09
C ASP A 34 2.40 -3.39 18.33
N VAL A 35 1.84 -2.38 18.99
CA VAL A 35 0.97 -1.37 18.34
C VAL A 35 1.75 -0.62 17.26
N LEU A 36 2.98 -0.20 17.56
CA LEU A 36 3.85 0.46 16.60
C LEU A 36 4.08 -0.46 15.39
N PHE A 37 4.63 -1.66 15.59
CA PHE A 37 4.90 -2.64 14.53
C PHE A 37 3.68 -3.06 13.71
N SER A 38 2.46 -2.94 14.27
CA SER A 38 1.24 -3.18 13.50
C SER A 38 1.11 -2.25 12.28
N PHE A 39 1.71 -1.06 12.29
CA PHE A 39 1.69 -0.12 11.16
C PHE A 39 2.27 -0.72 9.89
N LEU A 40 3.32 -1.54 10.03
CA LEU A 40 4.00 -2.20 8.92
C LEU A 40 3.11 -3.23 8.20
N THR A 41 2.17 -3.82 8.96
CA THR A 41 1.25 -4.85 8.47
C THR A 41 0.03 -4.27 7.77
N LEU A 42 -0.19 -2.95 7.88
CA LEU A 42 -1.35 -2.28 7.29
C LEU A 42 -1.14 -2.10 5.78
N PRO A 43 -2.11 -2.51 4.94
CA PRO A 43 -2.11 -2.15 3.53
C PRO A 43 -2.13 -0.63 3.34
N MET A 44 -1.47 -0.13 2.30
CA MET A 44 -1.38 1.31 2.02
C MET A 44 -2.76 1.97 1.88
N GLY A 45 -3.75 1.28 1.29
CA GLY A 45 -5.13 1.77 1.21
C GLY A 45 -5.84 1.86 2.57
N THR A 46 -5.43 1.05 3.55
CA THR A 46 -5.92 1.17 4.92
C THR A 46 -5.27 2.35 5.63
N ILE A 47 -3.95 2.56 5.43
CA ILE A 47 -3.24 3.72 6.00
C ILE A 47 -3.85 5.03 5.48
N THR A 48 -4.03 5.17 4.17
CA THR A 48 -4.65 6.37 3.58
C THR A 48 -6.05 6.62 4.15
N ARG A 49 -6.90 5.59 4.17
CA ARG A 49 -8.25 5.66 4.74
C ARG A 49 -8.27 6.11 6.20
N LEU A 50 -7.35 5.59 7.03
CA LEU A 50 -7.28 5.93 8.45
C LEU A 50 -6.86 7.38 8.64
N LEU A 51 -5.84 7.84 7.90
CA LEU A 51 -5.34 9.21 7.98
C LEU A 51 -6.37 10.23 7.47
N GLU A 52 -7.08 9.94 6.37
CA GLU A 52 -8.15 10.81 5.86
C GLU A 52 -9.33 10.95 6.85
N LYS A 53 -9.63 9.90 7.63
CA LYS A 53 -10.69 9.96 8.66
C LYS A 53 -10.24 10.71 9.92
N HIS A 54 -8.94 10.70 10.23
CA HIS A 54 -8.40 11.27 11.46
C HIS A 54 -8.40 12.80 11.45
N GLU A 55 -8.06 13.45 10.32
CA GLU A 55 -7.99 14.91 10.21
C GLU A 55 -8.81 15.45 9.03
N LYS A 56 -10.01 15.97 9.32
CA LYS A 56 -10.85 16.65 8.31
C LYS A 56 -10.32 18.03 7.87
N SER A 57 -9.32 18.56 8.58
CA SER A 57 -8.86 19.95 8.43
C SER A 57 -7.51 20.10 7.73
N GLN A 58 -6.70 19.03 7.61
CA GLN A 58 -5.42 19.08 6.92
C GLN A 58 -5.11 17.71 6.30
N ALA A 59 -5.21 17.61 4.97
CA ALA A 59 -4.96 16.34 4.28
C ALA A 59 -3.46 16.02 4.33
N VAL A 60 -3.07 15.04 5.14
CA VAL A 60 -1.73 14.47 5.05
C VAL A 60 -1.65 13.57 3.83
N THR A 61 -0.64 13.85 3.02
CA THR A 61 -0.38 13.18 1.76
C THR A 61 0.62 12.06 1.98
N VAL A 62 0.18 10.82 1.85
CA VAL A 62 1.00 9.62 1.71
C VAL A 62 1.34 9.46 0.24
N GLY A 63 2.21 10.34 -0.28
CA GLY A 63 2.56 10.40 -1.70
C GLY A 63 1.33 10.38 -2.63
N CYS A 64 1.40 9.60 -3.70
CA CYS A 64 0.30 9.41 -4.66
C CYS A 64 -0.78 8.43 -4.16
N PHE A 65 -0.61 7.76 -3.02
CA PHE A 65 -1.59 6.78 -2.53
C PHE A 65 -2.94 7.42 -2.17
N ASN A 66 -2.95 8.69 -1.72
CA ASN A 66 -4.21 9.41 -1.50
C ASN A 66 -5.03 9.54 -2.78
N ASN A 67 -4.38 9.90 -3.89
CA ASN A 67 -5.04 10.05 -5.20
C ASN A 67 -5.51 8.70 -5.74
N LEU A 68 -4.70 7.66 -5.59
CA LEU A 68 -5.04 6.30 -5.96
C LEU A 68 -6.27 5.80 -5.18
N TYR A 69 -6.29 6.00 -3.86
CA TYR A 69 -7.41 5.63 -3.00
C TYR A 69 -8.69 6.40 -3.35
N ARG A 70 -8.60 7.72 -3.54
CA ARG A 70 -9.73 8.57 -3.98
C ARG A 70 -10.26 8.16 -5.35
N SER A 71 -9.38 7.79 -6.26
CA SER A 71 -9.80 7.31 -7.59
C SER A 71 -10.68 6.07 -7.47
N VAL A 72 -10.38 5.14 -6.55
CA VAL A 72 -11.28 4.00 -6.26
C VAL A 72 -12.60 4.47 -5.66
N MET A 73 -12.56 5.39 -4.70
CA MET A 73 -13.77 5.92 -4.05
C MET A 73 -14.74 6.55 -5.05
N ASP A 74 -14.22 7.43 -5.91
CA ASP A 74 -15.01 8.26 -6.81
C ASP A 74 -15.46 7.49 -8.07
N MET A 75 -14.72 6.47 -8.49
CA MET A 75 -15.03 5.68 -9.69
C MET A 75 -16.38 4.96 -9.56
N ALA A 76 -17.23 5.07 -10.57
CA ALA A 76 -18.53 4.41 -10.60
C ALA A 76 -18.39 2.87 -10.54
N ILE A 77 -19.35 2.22 -9.90
CA ILE A 77 -19.36 0.76 -9.71
C ILE A 77 -19.34 0.00 -11.04
N ASP A 78 -19.87 0.60 -12.10
CA ASP A 78 -19.91 0.02 -13.44
C ASP A 78 -18.54 -0.19 -14.07
N ASN A 79 -17.46 0.37 -13.52
CA ASN A 79 -16.10 0.13 -13.98
C ASN A 79 -15.45 -1.10 -13.31
N PHE A 80 -16.07 -1.67 -12.27
CA PHE A 80 -15.58 -2.84 -11.54
C PHE A 80 -16.32 -4.11 -11.97
N GLU A 81 -15.65 -5.26 -11.92
CA GLU A 81 -16.28 -6.56 -12.22
C GLU A 81 -17.44 -6.84 -11.25
N THR A 82 -17.24 -6.58 -9.95
CA THR A 82 -18.29 -6.75 -8.94
C THR A 82 -18.25 -5.64 -7.90
N GLU A 83 -19.34 -5.49 -7.13
CA GLU A 83 -19.34 -4.61 -5.96
C GLU A 83 -18.29 -5.00 -4.92
N ALA A 84 -17.96 -6.29 -4.84
CA ALA A 84 -16.94 -6.78 -3.93
C ALA A 84 -15.54 -6.30 -4.35
N CYS A 85 -15.24 -6.23 -5.66
CA CYS A 85 -13.96 -5.69 -6.15
C CYS A 85 -13.69 -4.28 -5.62
N LYS A 86 -14.66 -3.37 -5.76
CA LYS A 86 -14.53 -1.99 -5.23
C LYS A 86 -14.34 -2.01 -3.71
N LYS A 87 -15.12 -2.81 -2.98
CA LYS A 87 -15.00 -2.94 -1.51
C LYS A 87 -13.63 -3.48 -1.07
N MET A 88 -13.06 -4.45 -1.79
CA MET A 88 -11.73 -5.00 -1.52
C MET A 88 -10.64 -3.93 -1.61
N LEU A 89 -10.73 -3.04 -2.60
CA LEU A 89 -9.77 -1.96 -2.79
C LEU A 89 -9.93 -0.81 -1.80
N LEU A 90 -11.17 -0.53 -1.35
CA LEU A 90 -11.46 0.48 -0.33
C LEU A 90 -11.14 0.02 1.09
N TYR A 91 -11.22 -1.29 1.33
CA TYR A 91 -10.98 -1.94 2.61
C TYR A 91 -10.03 -3.14 2.44
N PRO A 92 -8.77 -2.88 2.01
CA PRO A 92 -7.80 -3.92 1.81
C PRO A 92 -7.49 -4.63 3.13
N ARG A 93 -7.35 -5.96 3.06
CA ARG A 93 -7.11 -6.82 4.22
C ARG A 93 -5.62 -7.10 4.40
N SER A 94 -5.20 -7.34 5.64
CA SER A 94 -3.87 -7.87 5.95
C SER A 94 -3.96 -9.36 6.25
N THR A 95 -2.93 -10.12 5.87
CA THR A 95 -2.78 -11.51 6.31
C THR A 95 -2.56 -11.63 7.81
N ARG A 96 -2.21 -10.52 8.48
CA ARG A 96 -1.96 -10.44 9.92
C ARG A 96 -3.13 -9.85 10.71
N ASP A 97 -4.27 -9.57 10.06
CA ASP A 97 -5.46 -8.99 10.70
C ASP A 97 -5.90 -9.80 11.93
N PHE A 98 -5.85 -11.13 11.86
CA PHE A 98 -6.19 -12.01 12.98
C PHE A 98 -5.25 -11.83 14.18
N GLN A 99 -3.93 -11.77 13.94
CA GLN A 99 -2.93 -11.53 15.00
C GLN A 99 -3.14 -10.13 15.62
N CYS A 100 -3.40 -9.12 14.78
CA CYS A 100 -3.65 -7.75 15.20
C CYS A 100 -4.92 -7.56 16.05
N LYS A 101 -5.86 -8.52 16.09
CA LYS A 101 -7.00 -8.50 17.04
C LYS A 101 -6.53 -8.53 18.50
N LYS A 102 -5.36 -9.11 18.77
CA LYS A 102 -4.77 -9.22 20.11
C LYS A 102 -4.09 -7.93 20.58
N LEU A 103 -3.91 -6.95 19.70
CA LEU A 103 -3.30 -5.67 20.04
C LEU A 103 -4.13 -4.95 21.11
N LYS A 104 -3.44 -4.41 22.12
CA LYS A 104 -4.07 -3.58 23.15
C LYS A 104 -4.74 -2.34 22.57
N LEU A 105 -4.15 -1.80 21.50
CA LEU A 105 -4.71 -0.73 20.67
C LEU A 105 -4.66 -1.14 19.18
N ASN A 106 -5.80 -1.51 18.62
CA ASN A 106 -5.92 -1.78 17.19
C ASN A 106 -6.60 -0.58 16.49
N ILE A 107 -5.83 0.21 15.74
CA ILE A 107 -6.34 1.38 14.99
C ILE A 107 -7.21 1.03 13.78
N ASN A 108 -7.22 -0.24 13.36
CA ASN A 108 -8.09 -0.77 12.33
C ASN A 108 -8.86 -1.99 12.86
N PRO A 109 -9.77 -1.81 13.83
CA PRO A 109 -10.51 -2.94 14.36
C PRO A 109 -11.41 -3.52 13.27
N SER A 110 -11.18 -4.80 12.95
CA SER A 110 -12.06 -5.57 12.08
C SER A 110 -13.11 -6.28 12.94
N GLU A 111 -14.38 -6.25 12.53
CA GLU A 111 -15.47 -7.00 13.18
C GLU A 111 -15.32 -8.54 13.04
N GLY A 112 -14.20 -9.01 12.47
CA GLY A 112 -13.98 -10.40 12.12
C GLY A 112 -14.43 -10.71 10.70
N ASP A 113 -13.94 -11.83 10.16
CA ASP A 113 -14.35 -12.28 8.84
C ASP A 113 -15.77 -12.81 8.89
N LYS A 114 -16.71 -12.02 8.40
CA LYS A 114 -18.09 -12.46 8.19
C LYS A 114 -18.15 -13.27 6.90
N TYR A 115 -18.89 -14.37 6.95
CA TYR A 115 -19.16 -15.21 5.81
C TYR A 115 -20.66 -15.28 5.59
N PHE A 116 -21.04 -15.36 4.32
CA PHE A 116 -22.43 -15.36 3.90
C PHE A 116 -22.72 -16.54 2.98
N LYS A 117 -23.95 -17.03 3.06
CA LYS A 117 -24.49 -18.13 2.26
C LYS A 117 -25.77 -17.71 1.55
N CYS A 118 -26.12 -18.47 0.51
CA CYS A 118 -27.42 -18.35 -0.14
C CYS A 118 -28.47 -19.22 0.58
N PRO A 119 -29.78 -18.97 0.32
CA PRO A 119 -30.85 -19.79 0.90
C PRO A 119 -30.75 -21.29 0.55
N SER A 120 -30.24 -21.61 -0.64
CA SER A 120 -30.03 -22.98 -1.12
C SER A 120 -28.66 -23.57 -0.74
N PHE A 121 -28.08 -23.15 0.39
CA PHE A 121 -26.72 -23.51 0.82
C PHE A 121 -26.49 -25.02 0.92
N SER A 122 -27.51 -25.80 1.31
CA SER A 122 -27.43 -27.25 1.41
C SER A 122 -27.03 -27.92 0.08
N TYR A 123 -27.50 -27.37 -1.03
CA TYR A 123 -27.22 -27.82 -2.39
C TYR A 123 -26.01 -27.10 -2.99
N CYS A 124 -25.85 -25.80 -2.73
CA CYS A 124 -24.83 -24.99 -3.36
C CYS A 124 -23.43 -25.23 -2.76
N LYS A 125 -23.33 -25.37 -1.43
CA LYS A 125 -22.06 -25.55 -0.70
C LYS A 125 -21.02 -24.46 -1.03
N LEU A 126 -21.51 -23.23 -1.25
CA LEU A 126 -20.69 -22.04 -1.50
C LEU A 126 -20.92 -21.02 -0.39
N CYS A 127 -19.85 -20.36 0.04
CA CYS A 127 -19.92 -19.17 0.88
C CYS A 127 -19.08 -18.04 0.28
N SER A 128 -19.31 -16.81 0.74
CA SER A 128 -18.55 -15.62 0.35
C SER A 128 -18.27 -14.76 1.58
N ASN A 129 -17.19 -13.98 1.56
CA ASN A 129 -16.93 -12.93 2.54
C ASN A 129 -17.68 -11.62 2.23
N PHE A 130 -18.47 -11.57 1.15
CA PHE A 130 -19.29 -10.42 0.78
C PHE A 130 -20.76 -10.82 0.66
N ASN A 131 -21.62 -10.04 1.31
CA ASN A 131 -23.07 -10.27 1.28
C ASN A 131 -23.75 -9.88 -0.05
N THR A 132 -22.97 -9.30 -0.97
CA THR A 132 -23.40 -8.89 -2.32
C THR A 132 -22.99 -9.90 -3.38
N SER A 133 -22.30 -10.98 -3.01
CA SER A 133 -21.91 -12.03 -3.95
C SER A 133 -23.11 -12.85 -4.42
N LEU A 134 -23.14 -13.18 -5.71
CA LEU A 134 -24.13 -14.07 -6.30
C LEU A 134 -23.65 -15.52 -6.21
N CYS A 135 -24.51 -16.41 -5.74
CA CYS A 135 -24.28 -17.85 -5.76
C CYS A 135 -24.58 -18.43 -7.14
N ARG A 136 -24.00 -19.59 -7.47
CA ARG A 136 -24.27 -20.34 -8.71
C ARG A 136 -25.76 -20.63 -8.99
N CYS A 137 -26.60 -20.58 -7.95
CA CYS A 137 -28.05 -20.72 -8.08
C CYS A 137 -28.78 -19.42 -8.44
N GLY A 138 -28.06 -18.32 -8.69
CA GLY A 138 -28.61 -16.99 -8.97
C GLY A 138 -28.99 -16.17 -7.74
N ASN A 139 -29.08 -16.79 -6.55
CA ASN A 139 -29.42 -16.08 -5.32
C ASN A 139 -28.23 -15.33 -4.71
N LEU A 140 -28.49 -14.14 -4.17
CA LEU A 140 -27.53 -13.39 -3.35
C LEU A 140 -27.18 -14.14 -2.06
N MET A 141 -25.90 -14.15 -1.71
CA MET A 141 -25.41 -14.69 -0.45
C MET A 141 -25.58 -13.66 0.66
N LYS A 142 -26.79 -13.50 1.20
CA LYS A 142 -27.10 -12.47 2.21
C LYS A 142 -27.18 -13.00 3.65
N GLU A 143 -27.28 -14.31 3.82
CA GLU A 143 -27.44 -14.92 5.15
C GLU A 143 -26.07 -15.15 5.78
N GLU A 144 -25.79 -14.55 6.93
CA GLU A 144 -24.53 -14.78 7.66
C GLU A 144 -24.45 -16.24 8.14
N ILE A 145 -23.26 -16.84 8.04
CA ILE A 145 -22.95 -18.16 8.57
C ILE A 145 -21.82 -18.03 9.59
N GLN A 146 -22.05 -18.59 10.78
CA GLN A 146 -21.05 -18.57 11.85
C GLN A 146 -19.85 -19.43 11.48
N VAL A 147 -18.66 -18.95 11.83
CA VAL A 147 -17.41 -19.70 11.69
C VAL A 147 -16.88 -20.01 13.08
N SER A 148 -16.70 -21.30 13.37
CA SER A 148 -15.94 -21.75 14.53
C SER A 148 -14.47 -21.60 14.20
N GLU A 149 -13.80 -20.63 14.83
CA GLU A 149 -12.35 -20.48 14.73
C GLU A 149 -11.66 -21.58 15.54
N LEU A 150 -10.48 -22.02 15.09
CA LEU A 150 -9.61 -22.91 15.87
C LEU A 150 -9.16 -22.13 17.11
N ASN A 151 -9.53 -22.59 18.31
CA ASN A 151 -8.95 -22.13 19.56
C ASN A 151 -7.49 -22.60 19.60
N VAL A 152 -6.59 -21.87 18.94
CA VAL A 152 -5.16 -22.05 19.20
C VAL A 152 -4.97 -21.62 20.64
N VAL A 153 -4.67 -22.58 21.51
CA VAL A 153 -4.32 -22.33 22.91
C VAL A 153 -3.03 -21.51 22.88
N ASP A 154 -3.16 -20.18 22.94
CA ASP A 154 -2.01 -19.30 23.03
C ASP A 154 -1.25 -19.66 24.30
N LYS A 155 0.04 -19.99 24.15
CA LYS A 155 0.96 -19.88 25.27
C LYS A 155 0.95 -18.40 25.67
N VAL A 156 0.42 -18.11 26.85
CA VAL A 156 0.04 -16.79 27.39
C VAL A 156 1.24 -15.82 27.57
N GLN A 157 2.41 -16.11 27.02
CA GLN A 157 3.66 -15.44 27.38
C GLN A 157 4.30 -14.57 26.28
N ASP A 158 3.85 -14.64 25.02
CA ASP A 158 4.41 -13.83 23.93
C ASP A 158 3.48 -12.70 23.48
N GLY A 159 4.05 -11.57 23.05
CA GLY A 159 3.33 -10.45 22.44
C GLY A 159 2.88 -10.78 21.01
N VAL A 160 2.26 -9.81 20.33
CA VAL A 160 1.70 -10.02 18.98
C VAL A 160 2.78 -10.25 17.94
N PHE A 161 3.86 -9.46 17.98
CA PHE A 161 4.98 -9.58 17.05
C PHE A 161 6.30 -9.93 17.76
N ILE A 162 6.43 -9.52 19.02
CA ILE A 162 7.65 -9.63 19.81
C ILE A 162 7.39 -10.43 21.09
N LYS A 163 8.45 -10.98 21.70
CA LYS A 163 8.33 -11.71 22.97
C LYS A 163 7.76 -10.83 24.08
N GLY A 164 6.89 -11.41 24.89
CA GLY A 164 6.21 -10.72 25.98
C GLY A 164 7.16 -10.33 27.11
N GLY A 165 6.76 -9.34 27.91
CA GLY A 165 7.50 -8.91 29.11
C GLY A 165 8.82 -8.17 28.85
N SER A 166 9.11 -7.82 27.59
CA SER A 166 10.33 -7.11 27.21
C SER A 166 10.14 -5.59 27.25
N THR A 167 11.21 -4.85 27.53
CA THR A 167 11.25 -3.38 27.45
C THR A 167 12.19 -2.94 26.33
N PHE A 168 11.82 -1.85 25.66
CA PHE A 168 12.50 -1.37 24.46
C PHE A 168 12.82 0.12 24.58
N ILE A 169 13.82 0.53 23.82
CA ILE A 169 14.15 1.93 23.56
C ILE A 169 13.74 2.23 22.12
N ILE A 170 13.12 3.40 21.92
CA ILE A 170 12.67 3.90 20.63
C ILE A 170 13.30 5.27 20.42
N THR A 171 14.05 5.45 19.35
CA THR A 171 14.61 6.77 19.01
C THR A 171 13.54 7.65 18.36
N ASP A 172 13.79 8.97 18.29
CA ASP A 172 12.90 9.89 17.60
C ASP A 172 12.78 9.55 16.10
N GLU A 173 13.81 8.95 15.51
CA GLU A 173 13.82 8.41 14.15
C GLU A 173 13.16 7.01 14.02
N LEU A 174 12.42 6.56 15.05
CA LEU A 174 11.68 5.30 15.15
C LEU A 174 12.52 4.02 15.03
N GLU A 175 13.80 4.09 15.39
CA GLU A 175 14.60 2.88 15.59
C GLU A 175 14.22 2.24 16.93
N VAL A 176 13.81 0.96 16.91
CA VAL A 176 13.45 0.18 18.10
C VAL A 176 14.55 -0.84 18.41
N ALA A 177 14.98 -0.87 19.66
CA ALA A 177 15.96 -1.83 20.17
C ALA A 177 15.56 -2.35 21.56
N ALA A 178 15.99 -3.57 21.90
CA ALA A 178 15.82 -4.08 23.26
C ALA A 178 16.56 -3.18 24.26
N LYS A 179 15.91 -2.83 25.37
CA LYS A 179 16.47 -1.89 26.34
C LYS A 179 17.72 -2.46 26.99
N SER A 180 18.80 -1.71 26.96
CA SER A 180 19.98 -1.96 27.79
C SER A 180 20.59 -0.62 28.23
N THR A 181 21.16 -0.58 29.44
CA THR A 181 21.81 0.64 29.95
C THR A 181 22.94 1.10 29.04
N GLY A 182 23.68 0.16 28.43
CA GLY A 182 24.73 0.47 27.46
C GLY A 182 24.20 1.24 26.26
N LEU A 183 23.10 0.78 25.66
CA LEU A 183 22.47 1.47 24.52
C LEU A 183 21.91 2.84 24.90
N VAL A 184 21.30 2.99 26.09
CA VAL A 184 20.85 4.31 26.56
C VAL A 184 22.04 5.27 26.64
N LEU A 185 23.12 4.87 27.30
CA LEU A 185 24.31 5.71 27.47
C LEU A 185 24.97 6.06 26.14
N GLU A 186 25.07 5.09 25.23
CA GLU A 186 25.57 5.32 23.87
C GLU A 186 24.73 6.37 23.14
N ARG A 187 23.39 6.26 23.21
CA ARG A 187 22.49 7.22 22.56
C ARG A 187 22.59 8.61 23.17
N LEU A 188 22.62 8.74 24.49
CA LEU A 188 22.82 10.01 25.18
C LEU A 188 24.14 10.68 24.76
N LYS A 189 25.23 9.91 24.67
CA LYS A 189 26.53 10.42 24.19
C LYS A 189 26.45 10.87 22.73
N SER A 190 25.86 10.06 21.85
CA SER A 190 25.76 10.35 20.41
C SER A 190 24.96 11.63 20.11
N LEU A 191 23.99 11.97 20.98
CA LEU A 191 23.15 13.16 20.85
C LEU A 191 23.72 14.39 21.59
N GLY A 192 24.92 14.26 22.18
CA GLY A 192 25.58 15.34 22.92
C GLY A 192 24.93 15.66 24.28
N CYS A 193 24.14 14.74 24.84
CA CYS A 193 23.50 14.88 26.15
C CYS A 193 24.44 14.39 27.26
N ALA A 194 25.56 15.10 27.47
CA ALA A 194 26.54 14.74 28.50
C ALA A 194 26.04 15.02 29.93
N ASP A 195 25.26 16.09 30.11
CA ASP A 195 24.67 16.46 31.38
C ASP A 195 23.22 15.97 31.46
N VAL A 196 23.02 14.82 32.11
CA VAL A 196 21.71 14.18 32.26
C VAL A 196 20.74 15.01 33.11
N ASN A 197 21.23 15.97 33.91
CA ASN A 197 20.36 16.83 34.73
C ASN A 197 19.49 17.76 33.89
N LYS A 198 19.83 17.94 32.61
CA LYS A 198 19.05 18.72 31.63
C LYS A 198 17.95 17.90 30.95
N LEU A 199 17.87 16.60 31.24
CA LEU A 199 16.89 15.71 30.65
C LEU A 199 15.66 15.60 31.55
N GLY A 200 14.49 15.82 30.96
CA GLY A 200 13.20 15.58 31.59
C GLY A 200 12.67 14.19 31.27
N GLU A 201 12.01 13.55 32.24
CA GLU A 201 11.24 12.31 32.02
C GLU A 201 9.75 12.61 32.04
N ARG A 202 9.02 12.08 31.05
CA ARG A 202 7.57 12.25 30.96
C ARG A 202 6.88 10.96 30.60
N LEU A 203 5.95 10.51 31.45
CA LEU A 203 5.06 9.40 31.15
C LEU A 203 3.84 9.89 30.35
N VAL A 204 3.58 9.30 29.20
CA VAL A 204 2.47 9.65 28.32
C VAL A 204 1.54 8.44 28.17
N GLY A 205 0.25 8.67 28.41
CA GLY A 205 -0.81 7.70 28.10
C GLY A 205 -1.27 7.91 26.66
N ILE A 206 -1.19 6.86 25.85
CA ILE A 206 -1.43 6.86 24.41
C ILE A 206 -2.75 6.13 24.14
N GLY A 207 -3.69 6.81 23.50
CA GLY A 207 -4.94 6.23 22.98
C GLY A 207 -4.95 6.24 21.44
N PHE A 208 -6.13 5.98 20.85
CA PHE A 208 -6.27 5.88 19.39
C PHE A 208 -5.85 7.15 18.64
N LYS A 209 -6.17 8.33 19.19
CA LYS A 209 -5.84 9.62 18.59
C LYS A 209 -4.32 9.82 18.50
N GLU A 210 -3.61 9.53 19.58
CA GLU A 210 -2.15 9.67 19.63
C GLU A 210 -1.46 8.65 18.71
N VAL A 211 -1.97 7.41 18.61
CA VAL A 211 -1.43 6.41 17.67
C VAL A 211 -1.61 6.84 16.22
N LEU A 212 -2.78 7.39 15.86
CA LEU A 212 -3.03 7.90 14.50
C LEU A 212 -2.17 9.14 14.18
N ALA A 213 -2.00 10.04 15.14
CA ALA A 213 -1.07 11.17 15.01
C ALA A 213 0.39 10.70 14.82
N LEU A 214 0.80 9.64 15.53
CA LEU A 214 2.12 9.03 15.33
C LEU A 214 2.26 8.42 13.94
N LEU A 215 1.25 7.65 13.48
CA LEU A 215 1.22 7.09 12.14
C LEU A 215 1.32 8.18 11.06
N GLN A 216 0.65 9.32 11.27
CA GLN A 216 0.76 10.49 10.39
C GLN A 216 2.18 11.06 10.36
N CYS A 217 2.82 11.17 11.53
CA CYS A 217 4.20 11.66 11.64
C CYS A 217 5.23 10.73 10.99
N VAL A 218 4.99 9.41 10.93
CA VAL A 218 5.85 8.45 10.22
C VAL A 218 6.09 8.86 8.76
N PHE A 219 5.07 9.41 8.10
CA PHE A 219 5.12 9.85 6.70
C PHE A 219 5.55 11.31 6.51
N SER A 220 5.35 12.17 7.52
CA SER A 220 5.51 13.63 7.39
C SER A 220 6.68 14.22 8.16
N SER A 221 7.27 13.49 9.12
CA SER A 221 8.29 14.00 10.04
C SER A 221 9.53 13.10 10.11
N ASN A 222 10.70 13.73 10.29
CA ASN A 222 11.97 13.06 10.62
C ASN A 222 12.15 12.85 12.13
N THR A 223 11.30 13.46 12.95
CA THR A 223 11.24 13.35 14.42
C THR A 223 9.82 13.00 14.91
N PRO A 224 9.25 11.84 14.49
CA PRO A 224 7.88 11.48 14.81
C PRO A 224 7.48 11.52 16.29
N LEU A 225 8.36 11.16 17.23
CA LEU A 225 8.01 11.17 18.66
C LEU A 225 7.91 12.60 19.18
N THR A 226 8.88 13.45 18.83
CA THR A 226 8.87 14.88 19.17
C THR A 226 7.61 15.55 18.62
N ASP A 227 7.31 15.33 17.35
CA ASP A 227 6.18 16.01 16.71
C ASP A 227 4.83 15.51 17.18
N THR A 228 4.72 14.21 17.51
CA THR A 228 3.47 13.67 18.05
C THR A 228 3.22 14.12 19.49
N PHE A 229 4.24 14.09 20.34
CA PHE A 229 4.04 14.18 21.80
C PHE A 229 4.44 15.51 22.43
N LEU A 230 5.31 16.31 21.79
CA LEU A 230 5.77 17.60 22.31
C LEU A 230 5.17 18.76 21.50
N ASN A 231 5.25 18.69 20.17
CA ASN A 231 4.76 19.74 19.29
C ASN A 231 3.30 19.48 18.94
N LYS A 232 2.36 19.81 19.85
CA LYS A 232 0.91 19.73 19.58
C LYS A 232 0.41 20.63 18.42
N GLN A 233 1.32 21.33 17.73
CA GLN A 233 1.01 22.09 16.53
C GLN A 233 1.01 21.12 15.35
N SER A 234 -0.05 21.19 14.53
CA SER A 234 -0.22 20.42 13.30
C SER A 234 1.11 20.27 12.56
N PRO A 235 1.52 19.05 12.15
CA PRO A 235 2.69 18.88 11.31
C PRO A 235 2.52 19.78 10.09
N GLN A 236 3.36 20.81 9.95
CA GLN A 236 3.44 21.54 8.70
C GLN A 236 3.71 20.49 7.63
N VAL A 237 2.94 20.51 6.54
CA VAL A 237 3.09 19.56 5.44
C VAL A 237 4.48 19.76 4.83
N VAL A 238 5.48 19.10 5.39
CA VAL A 238 6.79 18.96 4.77
C VAL A 238 6.60 17.81 3.81
N THR A 239 6.29 18.15 2.56
CA THR A 239 6.41 17.19 1.46
C THR A 239 7.85 16.72 1.48
N ARG A 240 8.10 15.48 1.96
CA ARG A 240 9.43 14.88 1.87
C ARG A 240 9.74 14.75 0.38
N ILE A 241 10.53 15.67 -0.14
CA ILE A 241 11.22 15.46 -1.41
C ILE A 241 12.38 14.53 -1.07
N TYR A 242 12.13 13.23 -1.11
CA TYR A 242 13.22 12.27 -1.10
C TYR A 242 14.09 12.55 -2.33
N LYS A 243 15.40 12.69 -2.14
CA LYS A 243 16.31 12.94 -3.27
C LYS A 243 16.13 11.83 -4.31
N SER A 244 15.92 12.25 -5.56
CA SER A 244 15.73 11.40 -6.73
C SER A 244 16.76 10.27 -6.77
N PRO A 245 16.37 9.01 -7.02
CA PRO A 245 17.33 7.95 -7.26
C PRO A 245 18.19 8.28 -8.48
N SER A 246 19.45 7.88 -8.43
CA SER A 246 20.17 7.49 -9.65
C SER A 246 19.42 6.31 -10.28
N PRO A 247 19.39 6.16 -11.62
CA PRO A 247 18.76 5.00 -12.25
C PRO A 247 19.32 3.71 -11.65
N CYS A 248 18.46 2.84 -11.12
CA CYS A 248 18.92 1.54 -10.63
C CYS A 248 19.55 0.75 -11.79
N VAL A 249 20.73 0.22 -11.51
CA VAL A 249 21.46 -0.73 -12.36
C VAL A 249 20.61 -1.99 -12.53
N LYS A 250 20.70 -2.57 -13.72
CA LYS A 250 20.09 -3.85 -14.11
C LYS A 250 20.23 -4.87 -12.99
N ILE A 251 19.10 -5.40 -12.52
CA ILE A 251 19.09 -6.62 -11.73
C ILE A 251 19.52 -7.71 -12.71
N GLU A 252 20.61 -8.42 -12.43
CA GLU A 252 20.99 -9.60 -13.21
C GLU A 252 19.89 -10.63 -13.05
N GLU A 253 19.22 -10.93 -14.16
CA GLU A 253 18.13 -11.89 -14.26
C GLU A 253 18.72 -13.30 -14.18
N GLU A 254 18.36 -14.07 -13.14
CA GLU A 254 18.36 -15.52 -13.25
C GLU A 254 17.25 -15.93 -14.24
N GLU A 255 17.61 -16.81 -15.18
CA GLU A 255 16.81 -17.26 -16.32
C GLU A 255 15.38 -17.69 -15.92
N ALA A 256 14.33 -16.99 -16.37
CA ALA A 256 12.96 -17.53 -16.40
C ALA A 256 11.95 -16.68 -17.20
N GLU A 257 11.26 -17.34 -18.15
CA GLU A 257 10.00 -16.97 -18.85
C GLU A 257 9.92 -15.58 -19.53
N PRO A 258 9.17 -15.42 -20.65
CA PRO A 258 9.03 -14.11 -21.29
C PRO A 258 8.47 -13.10 -20.29
N GLU A 259 9.25 -12.05 -20.00
CA GLU A 259 8.84 -11.03 -19.05
C GLU A 259 7.53 -10.40 -19.53
N LYS A 260 6.49 -10.50 -18.70
CA LYS A 260 5.19 -9.91 -19.01
C LYS A 260 5.30 -8.40 -18.84
N VAL A 261 5.00 -7.67 -19.90
CA VAL A 261 5.18 -6.22 -20.00
C VAL A 261 3.84 -5.56 -20.30
N ILE A 262 3.58 -4.40 -19.69
CA ILE A 262 2.38 -3.59 -19.95
C ILE A 262 2.76 -2.43 -20.87
N THR A 263 2.05 -2.28 -21.99
CA THR A 263 2.27 -1.17 -22.93
C THR A 263 1.28 -0.03 -22.68
N LEU A 264 1.78 1.21 -22.65
CA LEU A 264 0.99 2.42 -22.37
C LEU A 264 1.27 3.49 -23.43
N ASN A 265 0.29 4.37 -23.66
CA ASN A 265 0.49 5.59 -24.44
C ASN A 265 0.75 6.76 -23.50
N ALA A 266 1.99 7.22 -23.39
CA ALA A 266 2.35 8.40 -22.60
C ALA A 266 2.14 9.68 -23.41
N ILE A 267 1.36 10.61 -22.87
CA ILE A 267 1.20 11.96 -23.41
C ILE A 267 2.26 12.83 -22.76
N VAL A 268 3.25 13.21 -23.56
CA VAL A 268 4.47 13.87 -23.13
C VAL A 268 4.53 15.28 -23.67
N ARG A 269 4.94 16.22 -22.82
CA ARG A 269 5.19 17.60 -23.21
C ARG A 269 6.55 17.71 -23.91
N LYS A 270 6.58 18.28 -25.12
CA LYS A 270 7.74 18.24 -26.02
C LYS A 270 8.99 18.92 -25.45
N PHE A 271 8.84 20.05 -24.76
CA PHE A 271 9.98 20.89 -24.37
C PHE A 271 10.75 20.38 -23.14
N ASP A 272 10.06 19.85 -22.13
CA ASP A 272 10.67 19.33 -20.90
C ASP A 272 10.64 17.79 -20.81
N LYS A 273 9.99 17.13 -21.78
CA LYS A 273 9.81 15.68 -21.84
C LYS A 273 9.08 15.11 -20.62
N LYS A 274 8.26 15.92 -19.95
CA LYS A 274 7.44 15.46 -18.82
C LYS A 274 6.22 14.69 -19.30
N ILE A 275 5.97 13.56 -18.66
CA ILE A 275 4.72 12.81 -18.78
C ILE A 275 3.63 13.62 -18.09
N LEU A 276 2.55 13.93 -18.80
CA LEU A 276 1.40 14.63 -18.21
C LEU A 276 0.38 13.62 -17.68
N PHE A 277 0.10 12.63 -18.51
CA PHE A 277 -0.75 11.49 -18.20
C PHE A 277 -0.44 10.34 -19.17
N VAL A 278 -0.91 9.15 -18.83
CA VAL A 278 -0.87 7.97 -19.71
C VAL A 278 -2.29 7.51 -20.02
N ASP A 279 -2.51 7.08 -21.26
CA ASP A 279 -3.70 6.33 -21.65
C ASP A 279 -3.39 4.83 -21.62
N CYS A 280 -4.20 4.07 -20.89
CA CYS A 280 -3.94 2.66 -20.59
C CYS A 280 -5.21 1.82 -20.54
N GLY A 281 -5.05 0.49 -20.62
CA GLY A 281 -6.09 -0.47 -20.31
C GLY A 281 -6.16 -0.80 -18.83
N GLU A 282 -7.05 -1.73 -18.49
CA GLU A 282 -7.28 -2.24 -17.14
C GLU A 282 -6.02 -2.84 -16.50
N ASP A 283 -5.16 -3.53 -17.26
CA ASP A 283 -3.96 -4.20 -16.74
C ASP A 283 -3.05 -3.26 -15.94
N PHE A 284 -2.84 -2.03 -16.42
CA PHE A 284 -2.03 -1.04 -15.71
C PHE A 284 -2.73 -0.53 -14.46
N VAL A 285 -4.03 -0.31 -14.53
CA VAL A 285 -4.81 0.19 -13.39
C VAL A 285 -4.94 -0.89 -12.31
N GLU A 286 -5.06 -2.17 -12.68
CA GLU A 286 -5.01 -3.29 -11.75
C GLU A 286 -3.67 -3.37 -11.01
N LEU A 287 -2.55 -3.14 -11.72
CA LEU A 287 -1.24 -3.00 -11.12
C LEU A 287 -1.23 -1.86 -10.09
N LEU A 288 -1.70 -0.67 -10.45
CA LEU A 288 -1.78 0.46 -9.51
C LEU A 288 -2.68 0.14 -8.31
N PHE A 289 -3.86 -0.42 -8.53
CA PHE A 289 -4.77 -0.82 -7.45
C PHE A 289 -4.19 -1.88 -6.51
N SER A 290 -3.31 -2.76 -7.01
CA SER A 290 -2.58 -3.69 -6.16
C SER A 290 -1.68 -3.01 -5.12
N PHE A 291 -1.22 -1.78 -5.40
CA PHE A 291 -0.42 -1.01 -4.46
C PHE A 291 -1.22 -0.69 -3.18
N LEU A 292 -2.54 -0.45 -3.30
CA LEU A 292 -3.40 -0.22 -2.13
C LEU A 292 -3.49 -1.43 -1.21
N ALA A 293 -3.39 -2.63 -1.77
CA ALA A 293 -3.40 -3.88 -1.02
C ALA A 293 -2.01 -4.28 -0.47
N THR A 294 -0.96 -3.55 -0.83
CA THR A 294 0.42 -3.81 -0.41
C THR A 294 0.65 -3.21 0.99
N PRO A 295 1.13 -3.98 1.98
CA PRO A 295 1.50 -3.49 3.30
C PRO A 295 2.73 -2.62 3.27
N LEU A 296 2.82 -1.73 4.25
CA LEU A 296 3.93 -0.77 4.33
C LEU A 296 5.31 -1.44 4.38
N GLU A 297 5.45 -2.58 5.07
CA GLU A 297 6.72 -3.32 5.07
C GLU A 297 7.16 -3.76 3.68
N SER A 298 6.22 -4.25 2.87
CA SER A 298 6.51 -4.85 1.57
C SER A 298 6.95 -3.81 0.55
N VAL A 299 6.39 -2.59 0.60
CA VAL A 299 6.83 -1.47 -0.27
C VAL A 299 8.34 -1.23 -0.13
N LEU A 300 8.88 -1.40 1.08
CA LEU A 300 10.29 -1.19 1.38
C LEU A 300 11.18 -2.39 1.07
N GLU A 301 10.70 -3.61 1.25
CA GLU A 301 11.48 -4.82 0.93
C GLU A 301 11.65 -5.00 -0.56
N ILE A 302 10.55 -4.80 -1.29
CA ILE A 302 10.54 -4.91 -2.74
C ILE A 302 11.42 -3.81 -3.36
N SER A 303 11.60 -2.69 -2.64
CA SER A 303 12.78 -1.80 -2.52
C SER A 303 14.10 -2.12 -3.23
N GLY A 304 14.64 -3.29 -2.92
CA GLY A 304 16.09 -3.50 -2.93
C GLY A 304 16.82 -2.57 -1.92
N ASN A 305 17.97 -2.99 -1.42
CA ASN A 305 18.78 -2.25 -0.43
C ASN A 305 19.42 -0.94 -0.97
N ASN A 306 18.93 -0.38 -2.08
CA ASN A 306 19.59 0.73 -2.75
C ASN A 306 19.13 2.08 -2.16
N ASN A 307 20.03 2.69 -1.37
CA ASN A 307 20.28 4.12 -1.14
C ASN A 307 19.13 5.13 -0.90
N ILE A 308 17.87 4.73 -0.85
CA ILE A 308 16.78 5.62 -0.48
C ILE A 308 16.59 5.55 1.04
N SER A 309 17.05 6.60 1.73
CA SER A 309 16.70 6.86 3.11
C SER A 309 15.20 7.20 3.18
N LEU A 310 14.34 6.19 3.38
CA LEU A 310 12.92 6.38 3.74
C LEU A 310 12.76 6.89 5.19
N GLY A 311 13.77 7.60 5.70
CA GLY A 311 13.85 8.16 7.04
C GLY A 311 13.44 7.14 8.10
N CYS A 312 12.45 7.52 8.90
CA CYS A 312 11.94 6.73 10.00
C CYS A 312 11.39 5.36 9.56
N ILE A 313 10.76 5.27 8.38
CA ILE A 313 10.13 4.01 7.92
C ILE A 313 11.20 2.94 7.68
N ALA A 314 12.36 3.32 7.15
CA ALA A 314 13.47 2.38 6.92
C ALA A 314 14.05 1.83 8.24
N ASN A 315 14.31 2.70 9.22
CA ASN A 315 14.75 2.28 10.56
C ASN A 315 13.73 1.37 11.22
N PHE A 316 12.47 1.76 11.10
CA PHE A 316 11.36 1.06 11.69
C PHE A 316 11.17 -0.36 11.13
N CYS A 317 11.25 -0.55 9.80
CA CYS A 317 11.27 -1.87 9.17
C CYS A 317 12.48 -2.71 9.58
N ARG A 318 13.67 -2.11 9.67
CA ARG A 318 14.88 -2.83 10.11
C ARG A 318 14.72 -3.38 11.52
N SER A 319 14.20 -2.55 12.43
CA SER A 319 13.91 -2.96 13.81
C SER A 319 12.87 -4.07 13.88
N PHE A 320 11.82 -3.99 13.06
CA PHE A 320 10.78 -5.02 13.01
C PHE A 320 11.37 -6.40 12.65
N LYS A 321 12.18 -6.48 11.58
CA LYS A 321 12.83 -7.73 11.15
C LYS A 321 13.75 -8.36 12.20
N HIS A 322 14.45 -7.52 12.95
CA HIS A 322 15.41 -7.99 13.95
C HIS A 322 14.72 -8.48 15.23
N LEU A 323 13.56 -7.90 15.58
CA LEU A 323 12.88 -8.15 16.84
C LEU A 323 11.71 -9.12 16.72
N SER A 324 11.11 -9.27 15.53
CA SER A 324 9.96 -10.14 15.33
C SER A 324 10.31 -11.60 15.60
N VAL A 325 9.44 -12.31 16.33
CA VAL A 325 9.56 -13.75 16.55
C VAL A 325 9.19 -14.46 15.25
N ASN A 326 10.18 -14.84 14.45
CA ASN A 326 9.92 -15.59 13.22
C ASN A 326 9.44 -17.01 13.58
N GLU A 327 8.16 -17.30 13.31
CA GLU A 327 7.70 -18.69 13.19
C GLU A 327 8.25 -19.26 11.88
N GLY A 328 9.41 -19.93 11.96
CA GLY A 328 9.99 -20.71 10.86
C GLY A 328 11.23 -20.08 10.24
N ASN A 329 12.37 -20.74 10.46
CA ASN A 329 13.57 -20.56 9.66
C ASN A 329 13.26 -20.91 8.20
N GLU A 330 13.26 -19.92 7.33
CA GLU A 330 13.79 -20.03 5.97
C GLU A 330 14.06 -18.62 5.46
N VAL A 331 15.34 -18.26 5.36
CA VAL A 331 15.81 -17.08 4.62
C VAL A 331 15.69 -17.45 3.13
N SER A 332 14.46 -17.58 2.65
CA SER A 332 14.12 -17.65 1.23
C SER A 332 13.58 -16.27 0.88
N ALA A 333 14.12 -15.65 -0.17
CA ALA A 333 13.85 -14.27 -0.63
C ALA A 333 12.44 -13.78 -0.24
N SER A 334 12.37 -12.72 0.56
CA SER A 334 11.15 -12.20 1.21
C SER A 334 9.95 -12.19 0.27
N LYS A 335 9.14 -13.24 0.35
CA LYS A 335 7.94 -13.41 -0.47
C LYS A 335 6.78 -12.80 0.28
N TYR A 336 6.38 -11.59 -0.10
CA TYR A 336 5.19 -10.96 0.45
C TYR A 336 3.95 -11.76 0.03
N VAL A 337 3.00 -11.93 0.96
CA VAL A 337 1.79 -12.70 0.71
C VAL A 337 0.55 -11.83 0.88
N LEU A 338 -0.13 -11.54 -0.23
CA LEU A 338 -1.45 -10.93 -0.25
C LEU A 338 -2.52 -11.91 0.27
N PRO A 339 -3.62 -11.41 0.87
CA PRO A 339 -4.78 -12.23 1.17
C PRO A 339 -5.35 -12.90 -0.09
N CYS A 340 -6.11 -13.98 0.08
CA CYS A 340 -6.77 -14.66 -1.03
C CYS A 340 -7.62 -13.71 -1.89
N PHE A 341 -7.71 -13.99 -3.19
CA PHE A 341 -8.45 -13.24 -4.22
C PHE A 341 -7.88 -11.87 -4.62
N TYR A 342 -6.70 -11.49 -4.14
CA TYR A 342 -5.98 -10.30 -4.63
C TYR A 342 -5.06 -10.55 -5.83
N SER A 343 -5.10 -11.76 -6.41
CA SER A 343 -4.34 -12.06 -7.63
C SER A 343 -4.93 -11.34 -8.85
N PHE A 344 -4.07 -10.95 -9.79
CA PHE A 344 -4.46 -10.35 -11.08
C PHE A 344 -3.35 -10.62 -12.11
N GLN A 345 -3.55 -10.11 -13.32
CA GLN A 345 -2.79 -10.51 -14.51
C GLN A 345 -1.27 -10.23 -14.43
N MET A 346 -0.84 -9.19 -13.70
CA MET A 346 0.56 -8.77 -13.54
C MET A 346 0.98 -8.72 -12.06
N GLN A 347 1.42 -9.84 -11.50
CA GLN A 347 1.97 -9.83 -10.13
C GLN A 347 3.43 -9.38 -10.13
N LEU A 348 3.73 -8.44 -9.24
CA LEU A 348 5.10 -8.01 -8.95
C LEU A 348 5.92 -9.20 -8.44
N SER A 349 7.19 -9.28 -8.86
CA SER A 349 8.12 -10.29 -8.34
C SER A 349 8.21 -10.21 -6.82
N GLY A 350 8.15 -11.37 -6.15
CA GLY A 350 8.15 -11.45 -4.69
C GLY A 350 6.77 -11.31 -4.04
N ILE A 351 5.70 -11.01 -4.78
CA ILE A 351 4.32 -11.02 -4.26
C ILE A 351 3.62 -12.33 -4.63
N THR A 352 3.10 -13.04 -3.63
CA THR A 352 2.18 -14.17 -3.81
C THR A 352 0.82 -13.88 -3.20
N THR A 353 -0.15 -14.71 -3.52
CA THR A 353 -1.50 -14.65 -2.97
C THR A 353 -1.77 -15.93 -2.18
N LEU A 354 -2.30 -15.81 -0.97
CA LEU A 354 -2.75 -16.97 -0.20
C LEU A 354 -3.81 -17.74 -0.99
N LYS A 355 -3.69 -19.07 -0.97
CA LYS A 355 -4.79 -19.91 -1.42
C LYS A 355 -5.97 -19.75 -0.44
N PRO A 356 -7.22 -19.71 -0.95
CA PRO A 356 -8.37 -19.63 -0.08
C PRO A 356 -8.43 -20.87 0.84
N PRO A 357 -8.73 -20.68 2.14
CA PRO A 357 -8.82 -21.80 3.07
C PRO A 357 -10.00 -22.71 2.71
N VAL A 358 -9.86 -24.00 3.00
CA VAL A 358 -10.96 -24.97 2.90
C VAL A 358 -11.78 -24.89 4.18
N TYR A 359 -13.09 -24.71 4.03
CA TYR A 359 -14.04 -24.76 5.13
C TYR A 359 -14.88 -26.02 5.04
N TYR A 360 -15.32 -26.52 6.19
CA TYR A 360 -16.28 -27.60 6.30
C TYR A 360 -17.55 -27.08 6.97
N ARG A 361 -18.71 -27.42 6.41
CA ARG A 361 -20.00 -27.18 7.08
C ARG A 361 -20.39 -28.33 7.99
N TYR A 362 -20.99 -27.97 9.12
CA TYR A 362 -21.59 -28.88 10.08
C TYR A 362 -22.85 -28.23 10.68
N TYR A 363 -23.66 -29.00 11.40
CA TYR A 363 -24.86 -28.47 12.05
C TYR A 363 -24.59 -28.07 13.50
N ILE A 364 -25.19 -26.95 13.89
CA ILE A 364 -25.23 -26.45 15.27
C ILE A 364 -26.69 -26.29 15.72
N LEU A 365 -26.91 -26.46 17.02
CA LEU A 365 -28.18 -26.11 17.67
C LEU A 365 -28.18 -24.64 18.04
N ALA A 366 -28.79 -23.81 17.19
CA ALA A 366 -29.00 -22.40 17.49
C ALA A 366 -30.25 -22.15 18.36
N SER A 367 -31.26 -23.04 18.29
CA SER A 367 -32.50 -23.00 19.09
C SER A 367 -33.21 -24.36 19.07
N ILE A 368 -34.11 -24.60 20.04
CA ILE A 368 -34.95 -25.81 20.12
C ILE A 368 -35.73 -25.94 18.79
N ASN A 369 -35.35 -26.90 17.95
CA ASN A 369 -36.00 -27.32 16.69
C ASN A 369 -35.60 -26.65 15.35
N LYS A 370 -34.53 -25.86 15.24
CA LYS A 370 -33.99 -25.46 13.91
C LYS A 370 -32.47 -25.67 13.81
N PRO A 371 -32.02 -26.76 13.16
CA PRO A 371 -30.60 -26.97 12.92
C PRO A 371 -30.08 -25.90 11.95
N GLN A 372 -28.99 -25.23 12.31
CA GLN A 372 -28.33 -24.23 11.46
C GLN A 372 -26.97 -24.74 11.02
N TYR A 373 -26.50 -24.28 9.86
CA TYR A 373 -25.14 -24.56 9.41
C TYR A 373 -24.16 -23.61 10.08
N ALA A 374 -23.00 -24.13 10.47
CA ALA A 374 -21.79 -23.38 10.80
C ALA A 374 -20.62 -23.88 9.94
N LEU A 375 -19.56 -23.09 9.85
CA LEU A 375 -18.31 -23.43 9.18
C LEU A 375 -17.21 -23.70 10.21
N THR A 376 -16.30 -24.60 9.88
CA THR A 376 -15.05 -24.82 10.62
C THR A 376 -13.90 -25.05 9.64
N ARG A 377 -12.68 -24.70 10.06
CA ARG A 377 -11.45 -25.07 9.35
C ARG A 377 -10.89 -26.41 9.82
N ASP A 378 -11.37 -26.91 10.96
CA ASP A 378 -10.94 -28.18 11.52
C ASP A 378 -11.63 -29.34 10.80
N SER A 379 -10.86 -30.11 10.03
CA SER A 379 -11.35 -31.32 9.37
C SER A 379 -11.69 -32.44 10.36
N ASN A 380 -11.31 -32.31 11.63
CA ASN A 380 -11.56 -33.28 12.69
C ASN A 380 -12.67 -32.83 13.66
N GLN A 381 -13.32 -31.69 13.40
CA GLN A 381 -14.41 -31.19 14.23
C GLN A 381 -15.51 -32.26 14.36
N LEU A 382 -15.83 -32.65 15.60
CA LEU A 382 -16.90 -33.61 15.87
C LEU A 382 -18.27 -32.97 15.58
N PRO A 383 -19.07 -33.53 14.65
CA PRO A 383 -20.43 -33.05 14.39
C PRO A 383 -21.33 -33.26 15.60
N TYR A 384 -22.35 -32.42 15.76
CA TYR A 384 -23.30 -32.57 16.86
C TYR A 384 -24.08 -33.90 16.78
N TYR A 385 -24.52 -34.28 15.58
CA TYR A 385 -25.22 -35.55 15.38
C TYR A 385 -24.26 -36.65 14.95
N ARG A 386 -24.32 -37.80 15.65
CA ARG A 386 -23.40 -38.94 15.49
C ARG A 386 -23.36 -39.55 14.07
N HIS A 387 -24.34 -39.24 13.21
CA HIS A 387 -24.46 -39.75 11.85
C HIS A 387 -24.03 -38.73 10.77
N GLU A 388 -23.67 -37.52 11.17
CA GLU A 388 -23.31 -36.46 10.24
C GLU A 388 -21.85 -36.52 9.82
N LYS A 389 -21.58 -36.00 8.62
CA LYS A 389 -20.23 -35.86 8.08
C LYS A 389 -19.96 -34.40 7.80
N LEU A 390 -18.73 -33.97 8.06
CA LEU A 390 -18.23 -32.69 7.58
C LEU A 390 -18.26 -32.66 6.06
N VAL A 391 -18.85 -31.59 5.51
CA VAL A 391 -18.94 -31.41 4.05
C VAL A 391 -18.08 -30.21 3.65
N PRO A 392 -17.13 -30.35 2.72
CA PRO A 392 -16.34 -29.21 2.26
C PRO A 392 -17.22 -28.16 1.59
N VAL A 393 -16.87 -26.90 1.80
CA VAL A 393 -17.52 -25.70 1.29
C VAL A 393 -16.47 -24.90 0.52
N THR A 394 -16.81 -24.48 -0.69
CA THR A 394 -15.93 -23.65 -1.50
C THR A 394 -16.20 -22.17 -1.19
N LEU A 395 -15.13 -21.43 -0.89
CA LEU A 395 -15.18 -19.99 -0.78
C LEU A 395 -15.18 -19.38 -2.19
N LEU A 396 -16.23 -18.61 -2.50
CA LEU A 396 -16.41 -17.99 -3.81
C LEU A 396 -15.38 -16.87 -4.01
N ASP A 397 -14.76 -16.81 -5.20
CA ASP A 397 -13.97 -15.65 -5.61
C ASP A 397 -14.89 -14.43 -5.76
N PRO A 398 -14.72 -13.37 -4.95
CA PRO A 398 -15.59 -12.20 -5.01
C PRO A 398 -15.53 -11.44 -6.34
N LYS A 399 -14.50 -11.67 -7.16
CA LYS A 399 -14.34 -11.07 -8.49
C LYS A 399 -15.11 -11.83 -9.58
N SER A 400 -15.57 -13.06 -9.28
CA SER A 400 -16.28 -13.89 -10.26
C SER A 400 -17.78 -13.57 -10.32
N HIS A 401 -18.34 -13.63 -11.53
CA HIS A 401 -19.79 -13.70 -11.71
C HIS A 401 -20.28 -15.13 -11.53
N ALA A 402 -21.47 -15.30 -10.94
CA ALA A 402 -22.02 -16.57 -10.45
C ALA A 402 -21.93 -17.79 -11.40
N TYR A 403 -21.92 -17.58 -12.71
CA TYR A 403 -21.96 -18.64 -13.72
C TYR A 403 -20.58 -19.01 -14.29
N ASP A 404 -19.55 -18.18 -14.08
CA ASP A 404 -18.23 -18.37 -14.65
C ASP A 404 -17.15 -18.37 -13.56
N GLN A 405 -17.04 -19.52 -12.88
CA GLN A 405 -15.91 -19.81 -11.99
C GLN A 405 -14.67 -20.28 -12.77
N SER A 406 -14.74 -20.38 -14.11
CA SER A 406 -13.62 -20.85 -14.94
C SER A 406 -12.53 -19.79 -15.11
N ARG A 407 -12.88 -18.50 -14.93
CA ARG A 407 -11.95 -17.37 -14.92
C ARG A 407 -11.19 -17.28 -13.60
N HIS A 408 -10.37 -18.28 -13.29
CA HIS A 408 -9.34 -18.12 -12.28
C HIS A 408 -8.36 -17.04 -12.75
N GLY A 409 -8.30 -15.91 -12.05
CA GLY A 409 -7.34 -14.83 -12.33
C GLY A 409 -7.86 -13.59 -13.06
N GLY A 410 -9.18 -13.38 -13.15
CA GLY A 410 -9.71 -12.05 -13.52
C GLY A 410 -9.34 -11.00 -12.47
N GLY A 411 -9.07 -9.76 -12.86
CA GLY A 411 -8.76 -8.70 -11.90
C GLY A 411 -10.00 -7.93 -11.43
N PHE A 412 -9.80 -6.71 -10.96
CA PHE A 412 -10.85 -5.97 -10.23
C PHE A 412 -11.77 -5.17 -11.16
N LEU A 413 -11.30 -4.87 -12.36
CA LEU A 413 -11.90 -3.94 -13.30
C LEU A 413 -12.57 -4.68 -14.45
N LYS A 414 -13.65 -4.09 -14.99
CA LYS A 414 -14.27 -4.65 -16.19
C LYS A 414 -13.28 -4.66 -17.33
N LYS A 415 -13.18 -5.82 -17.99
CA LYS A 415 -12.37 -5.98 -19.20
C LYS A 415 -12.68 -4.92 -20.26
N GLU A 416 -11.66 -4.56 -21.03
CA GLU A 416 -11.72 -3.60 -22.15
C GLU A 416 -12.05 -2.15 -21.72
N THR A 417 -12.00 -1.85 -20.42
CA THR A 417 -12.16 -0.47 -19.93
C THR A 417 -10.85 0.29 -20.09
N ARG A 418 -10.92 1.49 -20.71
CA ARG A 418 -9.77 2.39 -20.85
C ARG A 418 -9.77 3.48 -19.81
N PHE A 419 -8.57 3.84 -19.37
CA PHE A 419 -8.34 4.84 -18.35
C PHE A 419 -7.28 5.84 -18.78
N THR A 420 -7.37 7.03 -18.20
CA THR A 420 -6.31 8.01 -18.18
C THR A 420 -5.76 8.09 -16.76
N VAL A 421 -4.44 8.06 -16.62
CA VAL A 421 -3.74 8.16 -15.33
C VAL A 421 -2.80 9.36 -15.35
N SER A 422 -3.02 10.32 -14.45
CA SER A 422 -2.14 11.49 -14.30
C SER A 422 -0.81 11.14 -13.62
N ASP A 423 0.14 12.07 -13.69
CA ASP A 423 1.45 11.94 -13.05
C ASP A 423 1.40 11.67 -11.53
N ASP A 424 0.42 12.24 -10.85
CA ASP A 424 0.13 12.04 -9.42
C ASP A 424 -0.84 10.87 -9.16
N LEU A 425 -1.02 9.97 -10.14
CA LEU A 425 -1.81 8.74 -10.11
C LEU A 425 -3.31 8.91 -9.83
N ILE A 426 -3.90 10.02 -10.28
CA ILE A 426 -5.36 10.12 -10.38
C ILE A 426 -5.80 9.29 -11.60
N ILE A 427 -6.68 8.32 -11.36
CA ILE A 427 -7.21 7.43 -12.40
C ILE A 427 -8.62 7.89 -12.77
N THR A 428 -8.81 8.19 -14.05
CA THR A 428 -10.12 8.57 -14.60
C THR A 428 -10.52 7.61 -15.72
N PRO A 429 -11.69 6.93 -15.63
CA PRO A 429 -12.22 6.18 -16.75
C PRO A 429 -12.46 7.09 -17.96
N MET A 430 -12.06 6.68 -19.17
CA MET A 430 -12.18 7.54 -20.36
C MET A 430 -13.64 7.81 -20.77
N ASN A 431 -14.59 7.00 -20.30
CA ASN A 431 -16.03 7.26 -20.50
C ASN A 431 -16.56 8.44 -19.65
N SER A 432 -15.81 8.88 -18.64
CA SER A 432 -16.25 9.90 -17.67
C SER A 432 -15.94 11.33 -18.12
N CYS A 433 -14.98 11.51 -19.03
CA CYS A 433 -14.54 12.82 -19.49
C CYS A 433 -13.86 12.72 -20.87
N SER A 434 -14.21 13.61 -21.81
CA SER A 434 -13.50 13.69 -23.09
C SER A 434 -12.04 14.10 -22.90
N THR A 435 -11.11 13.49 -23.65
CA THR A 435 -9.69 13.90 -23.70
C THR A 435 -9.53 15.39 -24.00
N VAL A 436 -10.41 15.98 -24.83
CA VAL A 436 -10.39 17.43 -25.12
C VAL A 436 -10.70 18.25 -23.87
N CYS A 437 -11.62 17.79 -23.02
CA CYS A 437 -11.92 18.45 -21.74
C CYS A 437 -10.71 18.39 -20.79
N LEU A 438 -10.01 17.25 -20.72
CA LEU A 438 -8.78 17.12 -19.95
C LEU A 438 -7.68 18.07 -20.46
N LEU A 439 -7.46 18.14 -21.78
CA LEU A 439 -6.48 19.03 -22.38
C LEU A 439 -6.80 20.52 -22.14
N LYS A 440 -8.08 20.90 -22.19
CA LYS A 440 -8.54 22.24 -21.82
C LYS A 440 -8.23 22.57 -20.36
N LYS A 441 -8.46 21.63 -19.44
CA LYS A 441 -8.14 21.82 -18.00
C LYS A 441 -6.65 22.02 -17.77
N LEU A 442 -5.80 21.35 -18.54
CA LEU A 442 -4.35 21.49 -18.45
C LEU A 442 -3.83 22.81 -19.07
N GLN A 443 -4.66 23.52 -19.85
CA GLN A 443 -4.30 24.76 -20.55
C GLN A 443 -3.09 24.60 -21.50
N ILE A 444 -2.98 23.46 -22.19
CA ILE A 444 -1.84 23.14 -23.06
C ILE A 444 -2.25 23.15 -24.54
N ASN A 445 -1.38 23.68 -25.40
CA ASN A 445 -1.54 23.61 -26.85
C ASN A 445 -1.19 22.19 -27.35
N THR A 446 -2.02 21.62 -28.21
CA THR A 446 -1.81 20.28 -28.79
C THR A 446 -0.50 20.17 -29.57
N GLU A 447 -0.02 21.28 -30.14
CA GLU A 447 1.27 21.32 -30.85
C GLU A 447 2.47 21.08 -29.93
N ASP A 448 2.32 21.29 -28.61
CA ASP A 448 3.37 21.06 -27.61
C ASP A 448 3.38 19.63 -27.08
N LEU A 449 2.46 18.77 -27.54
CA LEU A 449 2.30 17.41 -27.04
C LEU A 449 2.76 16.37 -28.07
N GLN A 450 3.31 15.28 -27.57
CA GLN A 450 3.62 14.09 -28.35
C GLN A 450 3.17 12.84 -27.60
N VAL A 451 2.74 11.83 -28.34
CA VAL A 451 2.44 10.50 -27.78
C VAL A 451 3.68 9.63 -27.93
N GLN A 452 4.10 9.00 -26.83
CA GLN A 452 5.15 7.98 -26.83
C GLN A 452 4.60 6.68 -26.28
N VAL A 453 4.85 5.58 -26.99
CA VAL A 453 4.53 4.24 -26.49
C VAL A 453 5.64 3.81 -25.54
N ILE A 454 5.29 3.48 -24.30
CA ILE A 454 6.22 2.97 -23.30
C ILE A 454 5.80 1.59 -22.84
N SER A 455 6.78 0.81 -22.41
CA SER A 455 6.63 -0.57 -21.95
C SER A 455 7.09 -0.66 -20.50
N ILE A 456 6.25 -1.20 -19.63
CA ILE A 456 6.47 -1.33 -18.19
C ILE A 456 6.79 -2.78 -17.87
N SER A 457 8.04 -3.04 -17.51
CA SER A 457 8.50 -4.32 -16.95
C SER A 457 8.15 -4.43 -15.46
N LYS A 458 8.49 -5.57 -14.84
CA LYS A 458 8.34 -5.70 -13.39
C LYS A 458 9.23 -4.70 -12.64
N ALA A 459 10.44 -4.42 -13.14
CA ALA A 459 11.35 -3.48 -12.50
C ALA A 459 10.80 -2.05 -12.49
N GLU A 460 10.21 -1.58 -13.59
CA GLU A 460 9.58 -0.26 -13.63
C GLU A 460 8.32 -0.20 -12.76
N ALA A 461 7.53 -1.27 -12.68
CA ALA A 461 6.40 -1.36 -11.79
C ALA A 461 6.80 -1.22 -10.31
N LEU A 462 7.95 -1.79 -9.91
CA LEU A 462 8.50 -1.62 -8.56
C LEU A 462 8.99 -0.20 -8.30
N ASN A 463 9.66 0.41 -9.27
CA ASN A 463 10.06 1.81 -9.17
C ASN A 463 8.84 2.72 -9.05
N LEU A 464 7.75 2.42 -9.77
CA LEU A 464 6.51 3.16 -9.68
C LEU A 464 5.83 3.01 -8.31
N LEU A 465 5.79 1.81 -7.73
CA LEU A 465 5.29 1.58 -6.37
C LEU A 465 6.06 2.45 -5.35
N ARG A 466 7.39 2.51 -5.47
CA ARG A 466 8.24 3.34 -4.60
C ARG A 466 7.98 4.82 -4.80
N ALA A 467 7.99 5.29 -6.04
CA ALA A 467 7.71 6.67 -6.40
C ALA A 467 6.34 7.12 -5.86
N SER A 468 5.35 6.22 -5.90
CA SER A 468 4.00 6.45 -5.36
C SER A 468 4.00 6.74 -3.85
N LEU A 469 4.96 6.21 -3.08
CA LEU A 469 5.05 6.44 -1.63
C LEU A 469 5.72 7.79 -1.31
N VAL A 470 6.69 8.17 -2.13
CA VAL A 470 7.66 9.22 -1.78
C VAL A 470 7.47 10.53 -2.56
N THR A 471 6.71 10.52 -3.66
CA THR A 471 6.52 11.72 -4.49
C THR A 471 5.03 11.94 -4.82
N SER A 472 4.73 13.14 -5.31
CA SER A 472 3.45 13.51 -5.91
C SER A 472 3.53 13.55 -7.44
N SER A 473 4.55 12.93 -8.03
CA SER A 473 4.88 12.98 -9.47
C SER A 473 5.45 11.61 -9.86
N ALA A 474 4.68 10.57 -9.57
CA ALA A 474 5.17 9.19 -9.56
C ALA A 474 5.48 8.68 -10.98
N LEU A 475 4.71 9.08 -12.00
CA LEU A 475 4.99 8.66 -13.37
C LEU A 475 6.30 9.25 -13.88
N ASN A 476 6.54 10.55 -13.68
CA ASN A 476 7.79 11.18 -14.10
C ASN A 476 8.98 10.63 -13.30
N GLU A 477 8.85 10.47 -11.98
CA GLU A 477 9.94 9.94 -11.16
C GLU A 477 10.31 8.51 -11.57
N ALA A 478 9.32 7.65 -11.81
CA ALA A 478 9.56 6.24 -12.11
C ALA A 478 9.87 5.96 -13.59
N LEU A 479 9.24 6.68 -14.52
CA LEU A 479 9.15 6.29 -15.94
C LEU A 479 9.78 7.30 -16.91
N CYS A 480 10.26 8.47 -16.46
CA CYS A 480 10.85 9.46 -17.38
C CYS A 480 12.02 8.92 -18.21
N HIS A 481 12.74 7.93 -17.69
CA HIS A 481 13.87 7.29 -18.39
C HIS A 481 13.44 6.49 -19.63
N LEU A 482 12.17 6.10 -19.74
CA LEU A 482 11.60 5.41 -20.90
C LEU A 482 11.25 6.39 -22.04
N ILE A 483 11.24 7.70 -21.78
CA ILE A 483 10.88 8.71 -22.77
C ILE A 483 12.08 8.99 -23.68
N THR A 484 11.89 8.74 -24.98
CA THR A 484 12.90 9.00 -26.00
C THR A 484 13.17 10.50 -26.14
N LYS A 485 14.46 10.87 -26.12
CA LYS A 485 14.89 12.23 -26.46
C LYS A 485 14.97 12.33 -27.99
N GLU A 486 14.20 13.23 -28.60
CA GLU A 486 14.40 13.53 -30.02
C GLU A 486 15.83 14.07 -30.23
N PRO A 487 16.53 13.67 -31.30
CA PRO A 487 17.78 14.30 -31.66
C PRO A 487 17.51 15.79 -31.88
N LYS A 488 18.28 16.66 -31.21
CA LYS A 488 18.28 18.10 -31.53
C LYS A 488 18.45 18.23 -33.04
N LYS A 489 17.41 18.67 -33.76
CA LYS A 489 17.57 19.11 -35.15
C LYS A 489 18.66 20.18 -35.11
N ARG A 490 19.84 19.86 -35.64
CA ARG A 490 20.87 20.88 -35.90
C ARG A 490 20.16 21.96 -36.70
N PRO A 491 20.31 23.26 -36.36
CA PRO A 491 19.80 24.29 -37.24
C PRO A 491 20.37 23.99 -38.62
N VAL A 492 19.48 23.89 -39.60
CA VAL A 492 19.85 23.68 -41.00
C VAL A 492 20.81 24.83 -41.31
N CYS A 493 22.11 24.53 -41.37
CA CYS A 493 23.06 25.46 -41.95
C CYS A 493 22.55 25.71 -43.37
N GLU A 494 22.18 26.95 -43.64
CA GLU A 494 21.94 27.44 -44.99
C GLU A 494 23.06 26.90 -45.89
N THR A 495 22.66 26.21 -46.95
CA THR A 495 23.59 25.62 -47.90
C THR A 495 24.50 26.71 -48.48
N PRO A 496 25.83 26.47 -48.67
CA PRO A 496 26.77 27.49 -49.15
C PRO A 496 26.59 27.95 -50.61
N GLN A 497 25.45 27.67 -51.24
CA GLN A 497 25.23 27.96 -52.67
C GLN A 497 24.56 29.33 -52.93
N LEU A 498 24.04 30.02 -51.91
CA LEU A 498 23.51 31.39 -52.06
C LEU A 498 24.52 32.51 -51.72
N ARG A 499 25.69 32.19 -51.14
CA ARG A 499 26.77 33.18 -50.91
C ARG A 499 27.74 33.32 -52.10
N ARG A 500 27.70 32.41 -53.08
CA ARG A 500 28.54 32.50 -54.30
C ARG A 500 27.91 33.31 -55.44
N SER A 501 26.60 33.51 -55.46
CA SER A 501 25.92 34.35 -56.47
C SER A 501 25.93 35.85 -56.12
N GLN A 502 26.05 36.21 -54.83
CA GLN A 502 26.16 37.61 -54.39
C GLN A 502 27.60 38.14 -54.34
N ARG A 503 28.62 37.28 -54.16
CA ARG A 503 30.04 37.68 -54.25
C ARG A 503 30.58 37.77 -55.68
N LYS A 504 29.91 37.18 -56.68
CA LYS A 504 30.28 37.31 -58.10
C LYS A 504 29.71 38.58 -58.76
N LYS A 505 28.64 39.18 -58.20
CA LYS A 505 28.09 40.46 -58.69
C LYS A 505 28.76 41.71 -58.12
N LEU A 506 29.62 41.58 -57.11
CA LEU A 506 30.35 42.70 -56.51
C LEU A 506 31.79 42.84 -57.03
N ASN A 507 32.34 41.80 -57.68
CA ASN A 507 33.72 41.80 -58.20
C ASN A 507 33.81 42.11 -59.71
N ASP A 508 32.69 42.18 -60.43
CA ASP A 508 32.65 42.61 -61.85
C ASP A 508 32.35 44.12 -62.00
N ALA A 509 32.30 44.88 -60.90
CA ALA A 509 32.06 46.33 -60.89
C ALA A 509 33.31 47.18 -60.53
N GLU A 510 34.44 46.55 -60.22
CA GLU A 510 35.72 47.22 -59.90
C GLU A 510 36.89 46.60 -60.69
N SER A 511 36.78 46.53 -62.02
CA SER A 511 37.95 46.43 -62.90
C SER A 511 37.58 46.64 -64.36
N HIS A 512 37.52 47.90 -64.79
CA HIS A 512 38.06 48.30 -66.10
C HIS A 512 38.51 49.77 -66.03
N PRO A 513 39.63 50.09 -66.72
CA PRO A 513 40.49 51.25 -66.45
C PRO A 513 39.92 52.61 -66.87
#